data_AF-A0A9E2LN31-F1
#
_entry.id   AF-A0A9E2LN31-F1
#
_cell.length_a   1.000
_cell.length_b   1.000
_cell.length_c   1.000
_cell.angle_alpha   90.00
_cell.angle_beta   90.00
_cell.angle_gamma   90.00
#
_symmetry.space_group_name_H-M   'P 1'
#
loop_
_entity.id
_entity.type
_entity.pdbx_description
1 polymer ?
#
loop_
_entity_poly.entity_id
_entity_poly.type
_entity_poly.pdbx_seq_one_letter_code
_entity_poly.pdbx_strand_id
1 'polypeptide(L)'
;MCGRPCQRGGRRRQGARKRGVNLFDCANVYSQREAERILGELIAGCRDEMIITTKVAGKIGQDINASGSSRRHIMAAVEESLKRLKTDRIASFSSAPPPATDRTETVKSTSLA
;
A
#
# COMPACT_ATOMS: atom_id res chain seq x y z
N MET A 1 -3.11 24.32 -0.68
CA MET A 1 -3.23 23.81 0.70
C MET A 1 -4.57 23.10 0.82
N CYS A 2 -4.64 21.86 1.33
CA CYS A 2 -5.91 21.14 1.55
C CYS A 2 -6.78 22.00 2.51
N GLY A 3 -7.87 22.59 2.01
CA GLY A 3 -8.71 23.58 2.70
C GLY A 3 -9.63 23.00 3.79
N ARG A 4 -9.44 21.74 4.19
CA ARG A 4 -10.25 21.07 5.22
C ARG A 4 -9.38 20.57 6.38
N PRO A 5 -9.80 20.78 7.64
CA PRO A 5 -9.07 20.26 8.79
C PRO A 5 -9.21 18.73 8.84
N CYS A 6 -8.13 18.01 8.46
CA CYS A 6 -8.04 16.56 8.61
C CYS A 6 -7.94 16.20 10.12
N GLN A 7 -9.02 15.72 10.72
CA GLN A 7 -9.23 15.85 12.16
C GLN A 7 -8.43 14.93 13.11
N ARG A 8 -7.70 13.88 12.69
CA ARG A 8 -7.11 12.95 13.69
C ARG A 8 -5.67 12.43 13.52
N GLY A 9 -4.89 12.90 12.54
CA GLY A 9 -3.46 12.55 12.48
C GLY A 9 -2.57 13.48 11.66
N GLY A 10 -3.08 14.67 11.32
CA GLY A 10 -2.51 15.54 10.30
C GLY A 10 -1.13 16.13 10.58
N ARG A 11 -0.58 16.08 11.80
CA ARG A 11 0.63 16.87 12.13
C ARG A 11 1.88 16.40 11.38
N ARG A 12 2.14 15.08 11.36
CA ARG A 12 3.30 14.50 10.64
C ARG A 12 3.16 14.67 9.13
N ARG A 13 1.96 14.39 8.59
CA ARG A 13 1.62 14.63 7.17
C ARG A 13 1.80 16.10 6.78
N GLN A 14 1.25 17.03 7.54
CA GLN A 14 1.39 18.46 7.28
C GLN A 14 2.85 18.90 7.36
N GLY A 15 3.62 18.38 8.31
CA GLY A 15 5.06 18.61 8.39
C GLY A 15 5.81 18.13 7.15
N ALA A 16 5.50 16.91 6.68
CA ALA A 16 6.05 16.35 5.44
C ALA A 16 5.69 17.22 4.22
N ARG A 17 4.43 17.63 4.10
CA ARG A 17 3.97 18.47 2.98
C ARG A 17 4.56 19.87 2.99
N LYS A 18 4.76 20.47 4.17
CA LYS A 18 5.48 21.76 4.30
C LYS A 18 6.94 21.65 3.80
N ARG A 19 7.50 20.44 3.77
CA ARG A 19 8.84 20.14 3.25
C ARG A 19 8.82 19.63 1.80
N GLY A 20 7.66 19.68 1.12
CA GLY A 20 7.53 19.22 -0.27
C GLY A 20 7.35 17.70 -0.43
N VAL A 21 7.17 16.94 0.65
CA VAL A 21 6.99 15.47 0.59
C VAL A 21 5.52 15.12 0.41
N ASN A 22 5.20 14.38 -0.65
CA ASN A 22 3.86 13.86 -0.96
C ASN A 22 3.83 12.35 -1.26
N LEU A 23 4.98 11.67 -1.22
CA LEU A 23 5.11 10.23 -1.36
C LEU A 23 5.06 9.55 0.02
N PHE A 24 4.16 8.58 0.16
CA PHE A 24 4.02 7.74 1.35
C PHE A 24 4.11 6.27 0.95
N ASP A 25 5.08 5.58 1.53
CA ASP A 25 5.34 4.17 1.27
C ASP A 25 4.92 3.31 2.48
N CYS A 26 4.30 2.17 2.21
CA CYS A 26 3.80 1.25 3.22
C CYS A 26 4.10 -0.21 2.84
N ALA A 27 3.67 -1.15 3.68
CA ALA A 27 3.62 -2.56 3.34
C ALA A 27 2.42 -3.21 4.03
N ASN A 28 1.87 -4.24 3.40
CA ASN A 28 0.76 -5.02 3.92
C ASN A 28 1.05 -5.70 5.27
N VAL A 29 2.33 -5.83 5.67
CA VAL A 29 2.76 -6.42 6.94
C VAL A 29 3.23 -5.43 7.99
N TYR A 30 3.43 -4.14 7.65
CA TYR A 30 3.95 -3.18 8.62
C TYR A 30 3.01 -3.01 9.81
N SER A 31 3.60 -3.06 11.02
CA SER A 31 2.89 -2.94 12.30
C SER A 31 1.67 -3.87 12.39
N GLN A 32 1.84 -5.14 12.03
CA GLN A 32 0.74 -6.12 12.02
C GLN A 32 -0.46 -5.66 11.19
N ARG A 33 -0.19 -5.06 10.02
CA ARG A 33 -1.18 -4.53 9.06
C ARG A 33 -1.83 -3.20 9.47
N GLU A 34 -1.48 -2.64 10.64
CA GLU A 34 -2.09 -1.40 11.14
C GLU A 34 -1.57 -0.14 10.41
N ALA A 35 -0.36 -0.20 9.84
CA ALA A 35 0.24 0.94 9.16
C ALA A 35 -0.63 1.47 8.00
N GLU A 36 -1.23 0.56 7.21
CA GLU A 36 -2.12 0.93 6.10
C GLU A 36 -3.44 1.52 6.59
N ARG A 37 -3.97 1.05 7.74
CA ARG A 37 -5.20 1.59 8.33
C ARG A 37 -4.99 3.02 8.83
N ILE A 38 -3.89 3.25 9.54
CA ILE A 38 -3.49 4.59 10.00
C ILE A 38 -3.27 5.50 8.79
N LEU A 39 -2.53 5.05 7.77
CA LEU A 39 -2.30 5.84 6.56
C LEU A 39 -3.62 6.18 5.85
N GLY A 40 -4.55 5.24 5.72
CA GLY A 40 -5.87 5.47 5.13
C GLY A 40 -6.66 6.57 5.85
N GLU A 41 -6.55 6.65 7.18
CA GLU A 41 -7.16 7.73 7.96
C GLU A 41 -6.43 9.07 7.80
N LEU A 42 -5.11 9.04 7.63
CA LEU A 42 -4.28 10.23 7.43
C LEU A 42 -4.51 10.91 6.08
N ILE A 43 -4.81 10.13 5.04
CA ILE A 43 -5.00 10.61 3.67
C ILE A 43 -6.47 10.95 3.34
N ALA A 44 -7.41 10.55 4.20
CA ALA A 44 -8.83 10.77 3.99
C ALA A 44 -9.13 12.25 3.69
N GLY A 45 -9.78 12.50 2.54
CA GLY A 45 -10.15 13.85 2.09
C GLY A 45 -9.05 14.66 1.39
N CYS A 46 -7.81 14.17 1.30
CA CYS A 46 -6.76 14.78 0.47
C CYS A 46 -5.99 13.69 -0.33
N ARG A 47 -6.65 12.57 -0.71
CA ARG A 47 -6.05 11.43 -1.41
C ARG A 47 -5.36 11.83 -2.71
N ASP A 48 -5.98 12.73 -3.49
CA ASP A 48 -5.49 13.13 -4.80
C ASP A 48 -4.16 13.90 -4.73
N GLU A 49 -3.86 14.45 -3.57
CA GLU A 49 -2.64 15.20 -3.33
C GLU A 49 -1.45 14.33 -2.89
N MET A 50 -1.62 13.00 -2.88
CA MET A 50 -0.64 12.04 -2.38
C MET A 50 -0.33 10.93 -3.36
N ILE A 51 0.94 10.53 -3.36
CA ILE A 51 1.45 9.36 -4.04
C ILE A 51 1.63 8.27 -2.98
N ILE A 52 1.01 7.12 -3.19
CA ILE A 52 1.00 6.03 -2.21
C ILE A 52 1.54 4.77 -2.86
N THR A 53 2.52 4.15 -2.21
CA THR A 53 3.07 2.85 -2.61
C THR A 53 2.86 1.83 -1.50
N THR A 54 2.65 0.56 -1.85
CA THR A 54 2.59 -0.52 -0.85
C THR A 54 3.34 -1.77 -1.32
N LYS A 55 3.75 -2.62 -0.39
CA LYS A 55 4.41 -3.90 -0.65
C LYS A 55 3.47 -5.02 -0.26
N VAL A 56 3.28 -5.99 -1.14
CA VAL A 56 2.17 -6.97 -1.03
C VAL A 56 2.60 -8.42 -0.82
N ALA A 57 3.89 -8.67 -0.57
CA ALA A 57 4.41 -10.04 -0.53
C ALA A 57 4.68 -10.63 0.85
N GLY A 58 4.50 -9.86 1.92
CA GLY A 58 4.68 -10.38 3.26
C GLY A 58 3.66 -11.48 3.60
N LYS A 59 4.03 -12.38 4.53
CA LYS A 59 3.17 -13.47 4.98
C LYS A 59 2.01 -12.93 5.82
N ILE A 60 0.78 -13.14 5.35
CA ILE A 60 -0.47 -12.72 6.01
C ILE A 60 -1.26 -13.97 6.40
N GLY A 61 -1.03 -14.47 7.62
CA GLY A 61 -1.73 -15.63 8.15
C GLY A 61 -0.93 -16.93 8.03
N GLN A 62 -1.61 -18.06 8.29
CA GLN A 62 -0.99 -19.37 8.40
C GLN A 62 -1.08 -20.22 7.12
N ASP A 63 -1.93 -19.83 6.16
CA ASP A 63 -2.12 -20.57 4.91
C ASP A 63 -0.84 -20.63 4.06
N ILE A 64 -0.69 -21.68 3.26
CA ILE A 64 0.45 -21.84 2.36
C ILE A 64 0.48 -20.76 1.26
N ASN A 65 -0.69 -20.30 0.82
CA ASN A 65 -0.85 -19.26 -0.19
C ASN A 65 -0.89 -17.85 0.39
N ALA A 66 -0.70 -17.69 1.70
CA ALA A 66 -0.74 -16.40 2.38
C ALA A 66 0.57 -15.61 2.27
N SER A 67 1.49 -15.99 1.37
CA SER A 67 2.77 -15.32 1.18
C SER A 67 3.31 -15.49 -0.23
N GLY A 68 4.32 -14.69 -0.58
CA GLY A 68 5.11 -14.87 -1.79
C GLY A 68 4.69 -13.97 -2.95
N SER A 69 4.94 -14.44 -4.17
CA SER A 69 4.88 -13.65 -5.41
C SER A 69 3.95 -14.26 -6.48
N SER A 70 3.14 -15.24 -6.09
CA SER A 70 2.13 -15.81 -6.98
C SER A 70 1.10 -14.75 -7.36
N ARG A 71 0.54 -14.83 -8.58
CA ARG A 71 -0.49 -13.87 -9.02
C ARG A 71 -1.67 -13.83 -8.05
N ARG A 72 -2.10 -14.99 -7.56
CA ARG A 72 -3.21 -15.13 -6.61
C ARG A 72 -2.96 -14.33 -5.33
N HIS A 73 -1.80 -14.51 -4.69
CA HIS A 73 -1.46 -13.81 -3.46
C HIS A 73 -1.32 -12.31 -3.69
N ILE A 74 -0.64 -11.90 -4.76
CA ILE A 74 -0.44 -10.49 -5.10
C ILE A 74 -1.79 -9.77 -5.27
N MET A 75 -2.69 -10.30 -6.09
CA MET A 75 -3.99 -9.67 -6.34
C MET A 75 -4.83 -9.56 -5.06
N ALA A 76 -4.93 -10.65 -4.29
CA ALA A 76 -5.65 -10.64 -3.02
C ALA A 76 -5.04 -9.64 -2.02
N ALA A 77 -3.71 -9.58 -1.94
CA ALA A 77 -3.02 -8.66 -1.06
C ALA A 77 -3.17 -7.19 -1.49
N VAL A 78 -3.21 -6.89 -2.80
CA VAL A 78 -3.50 -5.54 -3.33
C VAL A 78 -4.91 -5.12 -2.94
N GLU A 79 -5.93 -5.94 -3.22
CA GLU A 79 -7.33 -5.65 -2.87
C GLU A 79 -7.50 -5.39 -1.37
N GLU A 80 -6.88 -6.23 -0.55
CA GLU A 80 -6.90 -6.09 0.90
C GLU A 80 -6.17 -4.82 1.38
N SER A 81 -5.10 -4.42 0.69
CA SER A 81 -4.37 -3.17 1.01
C SER A 81 -5.20 -1.94 0.64
N LEU A 82 -5.89 -1.94 -0.50
CA LEU A 82 -6.82 -0.88 -0.91
C LEU A 82 -7.93 -0.67 0.13
N LYS A 83 -8.51 -1.76 0.63
CA LYS A 83 -9.52 -1.71 1.71
C LYS A 83 -8.97 -1.07 2.99
N ARG A 84 -7.76 -1.42 3.42
CA ARG A 84 -7.13 -0.83 4.62
C ARG A 84 -6.77 0.64 4.42
N LEU A 85 -6.25 0.99 3.24
CA LEU A 85 -5.92 2.36 2.85
C LEU A 85 -7.15 3.24 2.58
N LYS A 86 -8.36 2.64 2.52
CA LYS A 86 -9.62 3.34 2.25
C LYS A 86 -9.54 4.17 0.95
N THR A 87 -8.93 3.60 -0.09
CA THR A 87 -8.77 4.21 -1.41
C THR A 87 -8.95 3.15 -2.49
N ASP A 88 -9.37 3.59 -3.65
CA ASP A 88 -9.54 2.84 -4.89
C ASP A 88 -8.24 2.69 -5.71
N ARG A 89 -7.16 3.39 -5.34
CA ARG A 89 -5.94 3.43 -6.15
C ARG A 89 -4.66 3.57 -5.33
N ILE A 90 -3.58 2.99 -5.84
CA ILE A 90 -2.19 3.18 -5.40
C ILE A 90 -1.34 3.53 -6.63
N ALA A 91 -0.22 4.22 -6.42
CA ALA A 91 0.64 4.63 -7.52
C ALA A 91 1.48 3.46 -8.04
N SER A 92 1.97 2.62 -7.14
CA SER A 92 2.63 1.37 -7.47
C SER A 92 2.63 0.43 -6.27
N PHE A 93 2.84 -0.86 -6.55
CA PHE A 93 3.14 -1.83 -5.52
C PHE A 93 4.35 -2.68 -5.89
N SER A 94 4.99 -3.27 -4.89
CA SER A 94 6.07 -4.23 -5.11
C SER A 94 5.79 -5.56 -4.40
N SER A 95 6.19 -6.65 -5.03
CA SER A 95 6.16 -8.00 -4.46
C SER A 95 7.58 -8.49 -4.13
N ALA A 96 7.68 -9.59 -3.39
CA ALA A 96 8.93 -10.28 -3.15
C ALA A 96 9.39 -10.90 -4.48
N PRO A 97 10.71 -11.01 -4.69
CA PRO A 97 11.20 -11.71 -5.86
C PRO A 97 10.68 -13.16 -5.85
N PRO A 98 10.18 -13.67 -6.99
CA PRO A 98 9.85 -15.08 -7.09
C PRO A 98 11.12 -15.93 -6.91
N PRO A 99 10.96 -17.22 -6.54
CA PRO A 99 12.07 -18.17 -6.62
C PRO A 99 12.70 -18.13 -8.03
N ALA A 100 13.98 -18.47 -8.12
CA ALA A 100 14.92 -18.11 -9.21
C ALA A 100 14.49 -18.45 -10.66
N THR A 101 13.40 -19.17 -10.87
CA THR A 101 13.08 -19.89 -12.11
C THR A 101 12.02 -19.25 -13.00
N ASP A 102 11.11 -18.40 -12.52
CA ASP A 102 10.15 -17.71 -13.40
C ASP A 102 9.65 -16.37 -12.84
N ARG A 103 9.91 -15.29 -13.57
CA ARG A 103 9.47 -13.91 -13.24
C ARG A 103 8.25 -13.48 -14.05
N THR A 104 7.86 -14.22 -15.09
CA THR A 104 6.86 -13.80 -16.07
C THR A 104 5.48 -13.65 -15.43
N GLU A 105 5.11 -14.55 -14.51
CA GLU A 105 3.84 -14.48 -13.79
C GLU A 105 3.75 -13.23 -12.89
N THR A 106 4.81 -12.94 -12.14
CA THR A 106 4.89 -11.77 -11.26
C THR A 106 4.91 -10.45 -12.04
N VAL A 107 5.56 -10.41 -13.20
CA VAL A 107 5.51 -9.23 -14.08
C VAL A 107 4.10 -9.04 -14.61
N LYS A 108 3.45 -10.11 -15.11
CA LYS A 108 2.05 -10.06 -15.58
C LYS A 108 1.05 -9.68 -14.48
N SER A 109 1.31 -10.01 -13.21
CA SER A 109 0.43 -9.57 -12.11
C SER A 109 0.61 -8.09 -11.79
N THR A 110 1.82 -7.56 -11.95
CA THR A 110 2.13 -6.13 -11.71
C THR A 110 1.65 -5.23 -12.85
N SER A 111 1.63 -5.72 -14.09
CA SER A 111 1.19 -4.95 -15.27
C SER A 111 -0.32 -4.91 -15.50
N LEU A 112 -1.13 -5.65 -14.72
CA LEU A 112 -2.58 -5.80 -14.91
C LEU A 112 -3.41 -5.27 -13.73
N ALA A 113 -2.78 -4.66 -12.74
CA ALA A 113 -3.40 -4.05 -11.57
C ALA A 113 -3.18 -2.53 -11.61
#